data_AF-A0A3D2P2P9-F1
#
_entry.id   AF-A0A3D2P2P9-F1
#
_cell.length_a   1.000
_cell.length_b   1.000
_cell.length_c   1.000
_cell.angle_alpha   90.00
_cell.angle_beta   90.00
_cell.angle_gamma   90.00
#
_symmetry.space_group_name_H-M   'P 1'
#
loop_
_entity.id
_entity.type
_entity.pdbx_description
1 polymer ?
#
loop_
_entity_poly.entity_id
_entity_poly.type
_entity_poly.pdbx_seq_one_letter_code
_entity_poly.pdbx_strand_id
1 'polypeptide(L)' 'YDETPEDMAAHISAWARDGLVNIVGGCCGTTPAHIKAMAKSVAGIKPRPIIPAPPALRLSGLEPFEVRG' A
#
# COMPACT_ATOMS: atom_id res chain seq x y z
N TYR A 1 12.63 -14.82 -7.02
CA TYR A 1 12.23 -13.44 -6.66
C TYR A 1 13.52 -12.80 -6.25
N ASP A 2 13.99 -11.87 -7.08
CA ASP A 2 15.37 -11.38 -6.98
C ASP A 2 15.42 -10.07 -6.20
N GLU A 3 14.26 -9.50 -5.87
CA GLU A 3 14.12 -8.33 -5.02
C GLU A 3 14.39 -8.72 -3.57
N THR A 4 15.26 -7.97 -2.91
CA THR A 4 15.71 -8.24 -1.55
C THR A 4 14.78 -7.61 -0.50
N PRO A 5 14.85 -8.02 0.78
CA PRO A 5 14.15 -7.32 1.86
C PRO A 5 14.41 -5.81 1.90
N GLU A 6 15.64 -5.40 1.60
CA GLU A 6 16.08 -4.02 1.59
C GLU A 6 15.46 -3.23 0.43
N ASP A 7 15.41 -3.81 -0.77
CA ASP A 7 14.81 -3.19 -1.95
C ASP A 7 13.31 -2.93 -1.72
N MET A 8 12.58 -3.95 -1.26
CA MET A 8 11.16 -3.82 -0.94
C MET A 8 10.94 -2.76 0.16
N ALA A 9 11.75 -2.78 1.21
CA ALA A 9 11.64 -1.83 2.31
C ALA A 9 11.88 -0.39 1.87
N ALA A 10 12.78 -0.15 0.91
CA ALA A 10 13.05 1.17 0.34
C ALA A 10 11.84 1.71 -0.44
N HIS A 11 11.26 0.90 -1.34
CA HIS A 11 10.05 1.28 -2.08
C HIS A 11 8.88 1.59 -1.16
N ILE A 12 8.61 0.71 -0.20
CA ILE A 12 7.54 0.88 0.78
C ILE A 12 7.74 2.13 1.64
N SER A 13 8.97 2.40 2.08
CA SER A 13 9.27 3.57 2.91
C SER A 13 9.02 4.87 2.15
N ALA A 14 9.33 4.91 0.84
CA ALA A 14 9.00 6.04 -0.02
C ALA A 14 7.47 6.24 -0.12
N TRP A 15 6.72 5.18 -0.47
CA TRP A 15 5.25 5.26 -0.59
C TRP A 15 4.56 5.64 0.73
N ALA A 16 5.09 5.19 1.87
CA ALA A 16 4.59 5.57 3.18
C ALA A 16 4.81 7.07 3.47
N ARG A 17 6.00 7.61 3.16
CA ARG A 17 6.30 9.05 3.31
C ARG A 17 5.45 9.92 2.38
N ASP A 18 5.19 9.43 1.17
CA ASP A 18 4.33 10.10 0.19
C ASP A 18 2.83 9.99 0.52
N GLY A 19 2.49 9.28 1.60
CA GLY A 19 1.11 9.12 2.04
C GLY A 19 0.26 8.33 1.03
N LEU A 20 0.84 7.33 0.36
CA LEU A 20 0.15 6.52 -0.63
C LEU A 20 -0.50 5.25 -0.05
N VAL A 21 0.00 4.78 1.10
CA VAL A 21 -0.38 3.48 1.68
C VAL A 21 -0.98 3.60 3.08
N ASN A 22 -1.86 2.65 3.38
CA ASN A 22 -2.45 2.45 4.72
C ASN A 22 -2.13 1.07 5.30
N ILE A 23 -1.92 0.08 4.44
CA ILE A 23 -1.64 -1.31 4.79
C ILE A 23 -0.51 -1.79 3.88
N VAL A 24 0.49 -2.44 4.48
CA VAL A 24 1.62 -3.04 3.77
C VAL A 24 1.74 -4.49 4.20
N GLY A 25 2.02 -5.36 3.23
CA GLY A 25 2.20 -6.79 3.46
C GLY A 25 2.94 -7.42 2.28
N GLY A 26 2.72 -8.70 2.07
CA GLY A 26 3.34 -9.44 0.97
C GLY A 26 2.45 -10.54 0.42
N CYS A 27 2.87 -11.09 -0.71
CA CYS A 27 2.20 -12.18 -1.41
C CYS A 27 3.23 -13.28 -1.71
N CYS A 28 3.19 -13.87 -2.90
CA CYS A 28 4.13 -14.88 -3.35
C CYS A 28 5.58 -14.37 -3.29
N GLY A 29 6.47 -15.14 -2.66
CA GLY A 29 7.89 -14.80 -2.55
C GLY A 29 8.27 -13.89 -1.39
N THR A 30 7.31 -13.23 -0.73
CA THR A 30 7.59 -12.44 0.48
C THR A 30 7.91 -13.37 1.66
N THR A 31 9.05 -13.16 2.30
CA THR A 31 9.49 -13.94 3.48
C THR A 31 9.37 -13.11 4.76
N PRO A 32 9.50 -13.73 5.95
CA PRO A 32 9.51 -12.99 7.22
C PRO A 32 10.59 -11.89 7.29
N ALA A 33 11.73 -12.06 6.59
CA ALA A 33 12.77 -11.04 6.51
C ALA A 33 12.27 -9.77 5.80
N HIS A 34 11.52 -9.93 4.71
CA HIS A 34 10.90 -8.81 3.99
C HIS A 34 9.89 -8.07 4.85
N ILE A 35 8.99 -8.80 5.53
CA ILE A 35 8.00 -8.20 6.44
C ILE A 35 8.69 -7.40 7.55
N LYS A 36 9.75 -7.94 8.16
CA LYS A 36 10.52 -7.26 9.20
C LYS A 36 11.19 -5.99 8.68
N ALA A 37 11.77 -6.04 7.48
CA ALA A 37 12.43 -4.88 6.86
C ALA A 37 11.41 -3.77 6.54
N MET A 38 10.28 -4.11 5.91
CA MET A 38 9.19 -3.16 5.63
C MET A 38 8.61 -2.56 6.92
N ALA A 39 8.32 -3.39 7.93
CA ALA A 39 7.78 -2.91 9.21
C ALA A 39 8.74 -1.92 9.90
N LYS A 40 10.05 -2.18 9.85
CA LYS A 40 11.07 -1.27 10.37
C LYS A 40 11.12 0.03 9.57
N SER A 41 11.02 -0.03 8.24
CA SER A 41 11.18 1.15 7.37
C SER A 41 9.99 2.12 7.42
N VAL A 42 8.82 1.65 7.84
CA VAL A 42 7.61 2.49 8.02
C VAL A 42 7.31 2.83 9.48
N ALA A 43 8.10 2.35 10.43
CA ALA A 43 7.89 2.61 11.85
C ALA A 43 7.86 4.13 12.13
N GLY A 44 6.79 4.59 12.78
CA GLY A 44 6.60 6.00 13.12
C GLY A 44 6.01 6.87 11.99
N ILE A 45 5.82 6.34 10.78
CA ILE A 45 5.13 7.06 9.70
C ILE A 45 3.62 6.95 9.93
N LYS A 46 2.91 8.08 9.90
CA LYS A 46 1.45 8.09 9.99
C LYS A 46 0.85 7.56 8.69
N PRO A 47 -0.17 6.67 8.74
CA PRO A 47 -0.88 6.23 7.55
C PRO A 47 -1.51 7.40 6.78
N ARG A 48 -1.72 7.21 5.47
CA ARG A 48 -2.44 8.17 4.63
C ARG A 48 -3.78 8.59 5.26
N PRO A 49 -4.14 9.89 5.28
CA PRO A 49 -5.46 10.32 5.72
C PRO A 49 -6.55 9.85 4.74
N ILE A 50 -7.63 9.28 5.28
CA ILE A 50 -8.78 8.84 4.50
C ILE A 50 -9.68 10.05 4.24
N ILE A 51 -9.93 10.34 2.96
CA ILE A 51 -10.87 11.39 2.54
C ILE A 51 -12.23 10.72 2.35
N PRO A 52 -13.27 11.12 3.12
CA PRO A 52 -14.62 10.61 2.92
C PRO A 52 -15.12 10.93 1.50
N ALA A 53 -15.68 9.93 0.83
CA ALA A 53 -16.33 10.11 -0.47
C ALA A 53 -17.85 9.92 -0.32
N PRO A 54 -18.68 10.62 -1.11
CA PRO A 54 -20.11 10.37 -1.16
C PRO A 54 -20.40 8.89 -1.48
N PRO A 55 -21.43 8.29 -0.85
CA PRO A 55 -21.85 6.93 -1.18
C PRO A 55 -22.23 6.83 -2.66
N ALA A 56 -21.57 5.90 -3.37
CA ALA A 56 -21.89 5.55 -4.75
C ALA A 56 -21.40 4.13 -5.03
N LEU A 57 -22.09 3.41 -5.91
CA LEU A 57 -21.60 2.12 -6.41
C LEU A 57 -20.53 2.39 -7.46
N ARG A 58 -19.29 2.05 -7.14
CA ARG A 58 -18.12 2.16 -8.04
C ARG A 58 -17.62 0.76 -8.36
N LEU A 59 -17.52 0.45 -9.65
CA LEU A 59 -17.10 -0.86 -10.14
C LEU A 59 -15.75 -0.75 -10.85
N SER A 60 -14.91 -1.78 -10.67
CA SER A 60 -13.67 -1.94 -11.44
C SER A 60 -13.93 -2.68 -12.75
N GLY A 61 -13.18 -2.34 -13.80
CA GLY A 61 -13.32 -2.87 -15.15
C GLY A 61 -12.28 -2.26 -16.09
N LEU A 62 -12.55 -2.26 -17.40
CA LEU A 62 -11.69 -1.58 -18.39
C LEU A 62 -11.74 -0.05 -18.23
N GLU A 63 -12.87 0.47 -17.73
CA GLU A 63 -13.09 1.90 -17.54
C GLU A 63 -13.75 2.15 -16.18
N PRO A 64 -13.52 3.31 -15.55
CA PRO A 64 -14.22 3.69 -14.32
C PRO A 64 -15.73 3.74 -14.55
N PHE A 65 -16.50 2.99 -13.76
CA PHE A 65 -17.96 2.98 -13.81
C PHE A 65 -18.56 3.35 -12.46
N GLU A 66 -19.44 4.36 -12.45
CA GLU A 66 -20.11 4.86 -11.24
C GLU A 66 -21.62 4.95 -11.48
N VAL A 67 -22.40 4.27 -10.64
CA VAL A 67 -23.87 4.44 -10.61
C VAL A 67 -24.20 5.56 -9.63
N ARG A 68 -24.83 6.62 -10.14
CA ARG A 68 -25.29 7.76 -9.35
C ARG A 68 -26.79 7.62 -9.12
N GLY A 69 -27.21 7.76 -7.87
CA GLY A 69 -28.62 7.86 -7.47
C GLY A 69 -29.19 9.25 -7.71
#